data_AF-A0A914QQ58-F1
#
_entry.id   AF-A0A914QQ58-F1
#
_cell.length_a   1.000
_cell.length_b   1.000
_cell.length_c   1.000
_cell.angle_alpha   90.00
_cell.angle_beta   90.00
_cell.angle_gamma   90.00
#
_symmetry.space_group_name_H-M   'P 1'
#
loop_
_entity.id
_entity.type
_entity.pdbx_description
1 polymer ?
#
loop_
_entity_poly.entity_id
_entity_poly.type
_entity_poly.pdbx_seq_one_letter_code
_entity_poly.pdbx_strand_id
1 'polypeptide(L)'
;MKVVPNQLFHLQILNAAEKYNNQIALVDGKTRESLTFGQFRKRAFQFATVLSAHMFPSSGNNIRDTVLVVMPNTISYPFVFCGSALLGNPICGINPSATKEELQNAAMKCGAQYIVCTAELLEDLLEAFDGTKMPIFVFGKHILSPHRSQPTQEIIDLNSEMEIAPFDEELVETLSARSRALVTIDDVLLAPLSSGTLGEPKCVQLTHENFNAATIALKELIELLNLVPTIVNYLTKNKEQFENFDLSSVKAVLSGSAPIGKEQIVEFVSVYPHVKHFVQGYGMTEVVCLSHVTPLMDSILDDPNLGSCGKLIPGFEAMV
;
A
#
# COMPACT_ATOMS: atom_id res chain seq x y z
N MET A 1 9.99 20.38 -16.35
CA MET A 1 9.63 19.02 -15.91
C MET A 1 10.39 18.76 -14.61
N LYS A 2 9.72 18.36 -13.52
CA LYS A 2 10.44 17.99 -12.29
C LYS A 2 11.27 16.74 -12.59
N VAL A 3 12.53 16.69 -12.15
CA VAL A 3 13.43 15.57 -12.45
C VAL A 3 13.01 14.35 -11.64
N VAL A 4 12.70 13.24 -12.31
CA VAL A 4 12.38 11.96 -11.64
C VAL A 4 13.61 11.51 -10.85
N PRO A 5 13.49 11.21 -9.54
CA PRO A 5 14.64 10.77 -8.75
C PRO A 5 15.21 9.45 -9.26
N ASN A 6 16.52 9.39 -9.42
CA ASN A 6 17.23 8.13 -9.64
C ASN A 6 17.67 7.52 -8.30
N GLN A 7 16.69 7.13 -7.49
CA GLN A 7 16.92 6.54 -6.17
C GLN A 7 15.85 5.49 -5.88
N LEU A 8 16.22 4.41 -5.18
CA LEU A 8 15.27 3.42 -4.69
C LEU A 8 14.14 4.08 -3.88
N PHE A 9 12.89 3.82 -4.26
CA PHE A 9 11.71 4.49 -3.73
C PHE A 9 11.57 4.36 -2.20
N HIS A 10 11.78 3.17 -1.64
CA HIS A 10 11.70 2.96 -0.19
C HIS A 10 12.78 3.73 0.59
N LEU A 11 13.99 3.89 0.04
CA LEU A 11 15.02 4.68 0.69
C LEU A 11 14.67 6.17 0.70
N GLN A 12 13.95 6.68 -0.30
CA GLN A 12 13.42 8.05 -0.24
C GLN A 12 12.44 8.21 0.92
N ILE A 13 11.54 7.24 1.13
CA ILE A 13 10.59 7.24 2.24
C ILE A 13 11.31 7.14 3.59
N LEU A 14 12.23 6.19 3.76
CA LEU A 14 12.92 5.94 5.02
C LEU A 14 13.86 7.08 5.42
N ASN A 15 14.54 7.72 4.45
CA ASN A 15 15.36 8.89 4.71
C ASN A 15 14.50 10.12 5.04
N ALA A 16 13.35 10.29 4.38
CA ALA A 16 12.40 11.34 4.75
C ALA A 16 11.86 11.11 6.17
N ALA A 17 11.57 9.87 6.54
CA ALA A 17 11.07 9.52 7.87
C ALA A 17 12.07 9.88 8.98
N GLU A 18 13.37 9.77 8.72
CA GLU A 18 14.41 10.26 9.64
C GLU A 18 14.34 11.77 9.85
N LYS A 19 14.15 12.54 8.77
CA LYS A 19 14.02 13.99 8.84
C LYS A 19 12.79 14.44 9.66
N TYR A 20 11.68 13.71 9.56
CA TYR A 20 10.43 14.02 10.24
C TYR A 20 10.20 13.19 11.52
N ASN A 21 11.26 12.62 12.10
CA ASN A 21 11.26 11.60 13.15
C ASN A 21 10.15 11.68 14.21
N ASN A 22 9.90 12.88 14.75
CA ASN A 22 8.97 13.09 15.86
C ASN A 22 7.52 13.39 15.42
N GLN A 23 7.27 13.59 14.13
CA GLN A 23 5.92 13.86 13.61
C GLN A 23 5.15 12.55 13.41
N ILE A 24 3.82 12.61 13.55
CA ILE A 24 2.95 11.47 13.29
C ILE A 24 2.95 11.15 11.79
N ALA A 25 3.25 9.88 11.46
CA ALA A 25 3.27 9.37 10.10
C ALA A 25 1.97 8.62 9.78
N LEU A 26 1.54 7.76 10.70
CA LEU A 26 0.41 6.87 10.50
C LEU A 26 -0.49 6.89 11.74
N VAL A 27 -1.80 6.80 11.50
CA VAL A 27 -2.82 6.68 12.55
C VAL A 27 -3.81 5.61 12.12
N ASP A 28 -4.04 4.63 12.97
CA ASP A 28 -5.12 3.67 12.79
C ASP A 28 -6.44 4.33 13.19
N GLY A 29 -7.37 4.43 12.24
CA GLY A 29 -8.66 5.10 12.48
C GLY A 29 -9.54 4.40 13.52
N LYS A 30 -9.38 3.08 13.69
CA LYS A 30 -10.21 2.27 14.58
C LYS A 30 -9.63 2.20 15.99
N THR A 31 -8.34 1.89 16.12
CA THR A 31 -7.69 1.72 17.42
C THR A 31 -7.16 3.04 18.00
N ARG A 32 -7.01 4.06 17.16
CA ARG A 32 -6.32 5.33 17.47
C ARG A 32 -4.84 5.16 17.79
N GLU A 33 -4.28 3.97 17.56
CA GLU A 33 -2.84 3.77 17.58
C GLU A 33 -2.18 4.68 16.53
N SER A 34 -1.01 5.20 16.85
CA SER A 34 -0.25 6.03 15.92
C SER A 34 1.22 5.69 15.98
N LEU A 35 1.89 5.88 14.84
CA LEU A 35 3.33 5.79 14.72
C LEU A 35 3.87 7.14 14.29
N THR A 36 4.92 7.61 14.97
CA THR A 36 5.75 8.67 14.44
C THR A 36 6.54 8.18 13.23
N PHE A 37 7.08 9.09 12.41
CA PHE A 37 7.97 8.72 11.31
C PHE A 37 9.19 7.93 11.80
N GLY A 38 9.74 8.28 12.97
CA GLY A 38 10.85 7.55 13.59
C GLY A 38 10.48 6.12 13.97
N GLN A 39 9.29 5.93 14.56
CA GLN A 39 8.78 4.61 14.90
C GLN A 39 8.48 3.79 13.64
N PHE A 40 7.84 4.38 12.63
CA PHE A 40 7.62 3.75 11.33
C PHE A 40 8.93 3.28 10.70
N ARG A 41 9.96 4.16 10.65
CA ARG A 41 11.29 3.84 10.13
C ARG A 41 11.90 2.68 10.91
N LYS A 42 11.90 2.75 12.25
CA LYS A 42 12.37 1.67 13.12
C LYS A 42 11.71 0.33 12.78
N ARG A 43 10.37 0.30 12.70
CA ARG A 43 9.60 -0.92 12.41
C ARG A 43 9.93 -1.48 11.03
N ALA A 44 10.17 -0.65 10.02
CA ALA A 44 10.56 -1.12 8.68
C ALA A 44 11.91 -1.85 8.69
N PHE A 45 12.92 -1.33 9.39
CA PHE A 45 14.22 -2.00 9.53
C PHE A 45 14.13 -3.26 10.39
N GLN A 46 13.37 -3.24 11.50
CA GLN A 46 13.14 -4.43 12.31
C GLN A 46 12.43 -5.53 11.52
N PHE A 47 11.41 -5.19 10.73
CA PHE A 47 10.73 -6.15 9.87
C PHE A 47 11.70 -6.74 8.83
N ALA A 48 12.53 -5.91 8.19
CA ALA A 48 13.55 -6.39 7.26
C ALA A 48 14.53 -7.37 7.94
N THR A 49 14.97 -7.09 9.16
CA THR A 49 15.82 -8.00 9.94
C THR A 49 15.14 -9.35 10.17
N VAL A 50 13.91 -9.34 10.68
CA VAL A 50 13.14 -10.57 10.96
C VAL A 50 12.90 -11.34 9.66
N LEU A 51 12.41 -10.69 8.60
CA LEU A 51 12.19 -11.33 7.31
C LEU A 51 13.47 -12.00 6.81
N SER A 52 14.60 -11.28 6.81
CA SER A 52 15.88 -11.81 6.32
C SER A 52 16.41 -13.03 7.08
N ALA A 53 16.10 -13.16 8.36
CA ALA A 53 16.53 -14.29 9.20
C ALA A 53 15.84 -15.61 8.81
N HIS A 54 14.65 -15.52 8.20
CA HIS A 54 13.82 -16.67 7.83
C HIS A 54 13.76 -16.91 6.30
N MET A 55 14.55 -16.18 5.50
CA MET A 55 14.63 -16.43 4.05
C MET A 55 15.51 -17.66 3.76
N PHE A 56 15.05 -18.57 2.88
CA PHE A 56 15.76 -19.83 2.60
C PHE A 56 17.09 -19.61 1.86
N PRO A 57 18.27 -19.98 2.38
CA PRO A 57 19.55 -19.75 1.69
C PRO A 57 19.80 -20.62 0.44
N SER A 58 18.80 -21.36 -0.07
CA SER A 58 19.03 -22.58 -0.85
C SER A 58 19.35 -22.41 -2.35
N SER A 59 19.33 -21.20 -2.93
CA SER A 59 19.83 -21.02 -4.31
C SER A 59 20.05 -19.55 -4.68
N GLY A 60 21.13 -18.95 -4.17
CA GLY A 60 21.48 -17.56 -4.49
C GLY A 60 20.69 -16.53 -3.68
N ASN A 61 20.99 -15.26 -3.88
CA ASN A 61 20.35 -14.19 -3.12
C ASN A 61 18.84 -14.17 -3.45
N ASN A 62 17.97 -14.43 -2.46
CA ASN A 62 16.48 -14.45 -2.53
C ASN A 62 15.84 -13.08 -2.82
N ILE A 63 16.54 -12.24 -3.56
CA ILE A 63 16.08 -10.93 -4.02
C ILE A 63 15.12 -11.17 -5.18
N ARG A 64 14.02 -10.39 -5.23
CA ARG A 64 12.90 -10.53 -6.18
C ARG A 64 11.89 -11.64 -5.88
N ASP A 65 12.10 -12.46 -4.85
CA ASP A 65 11.02 -13.31 -4.33
C ASP A 65 9.91 -12.42 -3.75
N THR A 66 8.66 -12.69 -4.10
CA THR A 66 7.55 -11.85 -3.65
C THR A 66 7.11 -12.22 -2.23
N VAL A 67 6.74 -11.21 -1.45
CA VAL A 67 6.02 -11.37 -0.18
C VAL A 67 4.52 -11.21 -0.46
N LEU A 68 3.74 -12.26 -0.25
CA LEU A 68 2.28 -12.18 -0.33
C LEU A 68 1.75 -11.56 0.97
N VAL A 69 1.09 -10.40 0.88
CA VAL A 69 0.56 -9.69 2.04
C VAL A 69 -0.96 -9.83 2.08
N VAL A 70 -1.44 -10.64 3.02
CA VAL A 70 -2.86 -10.96 3.25
C VAL A 70 -3.29 -10.29 4.55
N MET A 71 -3.54 -8.99 4.49
CA MET A 71 -3.85 -8.17 5.66
C MET A 71 -4.90 -7.11 5.34
N PRO A 72 -5.80 -6.76 6.28
CA PRO A 72 -6.60 -5.55 6.15
C PRO A 72 -5.71 -4.30 6.24
N ASN A 73 -6.32 -3.13 6.04
CA ASN A 73 -5.65 -1.86 6.32
C ASN A 73 -5.28 -1.80 7.80
N THR A 74 -3.98 -1.82 8.08
CA THR A 74 -3.41 -1.70 9.42
C THR A 74 -2.23 -0.74 9.39
N ILE A 75 -1.84 -0.25 10.57
CA ILE A 75 -0.66 0.60 10.72
C ILE A 75 0.65 -0.12 10.33
N SER A 76 0.63 -1.46 10.26
CA SER A 76 1.78 -2.28 9.91
C SER A 76 2.10 -2.35 8.42
N TYR A 77 1.07 -2.25 7.57
CA TYR A 77 1.19 -2.43 6.13
C TYR A 77 2.30 -1.55 5.49
N PRO A 78 2.41 -0.24 5.81
CA PRO A 78 3.41 0.62 5.18
C PRO A 78 4.85 0.25 5.54
N PHE A 79 5.11 -0.23 6.76
CA PHE A 79 6.46 -0.63 7.14
C PHE A 79 6.81 -2.04 6.67
N VAL A 80 5.83 -2.94 6.48
CA VAL A 80 6.01 -4.21 5.78
C VAL A 80 6.45 -3.97 4.33
N PHE A 81 5.81 -3.01 3.66
CA PHE A 81 6.20 -2.58 2.31
C PHE A 81 7.65 -2.09 2.27
N CYS A 82 8.03 -1.13 3.13
CA CYS A 82 9.39 -0.59 3.13
C CYS A 82 10.44 -1.60 3.58
N GLY A 83 10.11 -2.46 4.56
CA GLY A 83 11.01 -3.49 5.06
C GLY A 83 11.26 -4.61 4.05
N SER A 84 10.24 -5.03 3.30
CA SER A 84 10.41 -5.98 2.18
C SER A 84 11.27 -5.37 1.07
N ALA A 85 11.01 -4.11 0.72
CA ALA A 85 11.77 -3.39 -0.30
C ALA A 85 13.24 -3.16 0.08
N LEU A 86 13.57 -2.97 1.37
CA LEU A 86 14.97 -2.95 1.86
C LEU A 86 15.73 -4.22 1.47
N LEU A 87 15.05 -5.37 1.48
CA LEU A 87 15.65 -6.64 1.10
C LEU A 87 15.65 -6.90 -0.41
N GLY A 88 14.94 -6.08 -1.19
CA GLY A 88 14.73 -6.25 -2.62
C GLY A 88 13.57 -7.20 -2.95
N ASN A 89 12.66 -7.40 -2.00
CA ASN A 89 11.50 -8.27 -2.16
C ASN A 89 10.26 -7.42 -2.48
N PRO A 90 9.65 -7.58 -3.66
CA PRO A 90 8.37 -6.95 -3.95
C PRO A 90 7.27 -7.51 -3.05
N ILE A 91 6.22 -6.72 -2.83
CA ILE A 91 5.01 -7.22 -2.16
C ILE A 91 3.85 -7.38 -3.16
N CYS A 92 3.04 -8.41 -2.95
CA CYS A 92 1.75 -8.58 -3.61
C CYS A 92 0.66 -8.54 -2.53
N GLY A 93 -0.07 -7.43 -2.47
CA GLY A 93 -1.24 -7.31 -1.62
C GLY A 93 -2.43 -8.08 -2.21
N ILE A 94 -3.16 -8.81 -1.37
CA ILE A 94 -4.41 -9.45 -1.76
C ILE A 94 -5.49 -9.18 -0.71
N ASN A 95 -6.74 -9.14 -1.15
CA ASN A 95 -7.89 -8.95 -0.26
C ASN A 95 -7.91 -10.08 0.81
N PRO A 96 -7.99 -9.76 2.10
CA PRO A 96 -8.12 -10.75 3.17
C PRO A 96 -9.31 -11.70 3.03
N SER A 97 -10.34 -11.29 2.30
CA SER A 97 -11.52 -12.12 2.01
C SER A 97 -11.39 -12.96 0.74
N ALA A 98 -10.19 -13.01 0.13
CA ALA A 98 -9.95 -13.85 -1.03
C ALA A 98 -10.12 -15.34 -0.69
N THR A 99 -10.68 -16.08 -1.63
CA THR A 99 -10.83 -17.53 -1.51
C THR A 99 -9.47 -18.23 -1.53
N LYS A 100 -9.43 -19.49 -1.04
CA LYS A 100 -8.24 -20.34 -1.10
C LYS A 100 -7.64 -20.42 -2.51
N GLU A 101 -8.47 -20.61 -3.53
CA GLU A 101 -8.02 -20.69 -4.92
C GLU A 101 -7.43 -19.36 -5.41
N GLU A 102 -8.04 -18.22 -5.06
CA GLU A 102 -7.51 -16.89 -5.39
C GLU A 102 -6.16 -16.62 -4.70
N LEU A 103 -6.01 -17.01 -3.43
CA LEU A 103 -4.76 -16.89 -2.67
C LEU A 103 -3.63 -17.70 -3.33
N GLN A 104 -3.89 -18.97 -3.64
CA GLN A 104 -2.93 -19.85 -4.30
C GLN A 104 -2.56 -19.36 -5.70
N ASN A 105 -3.55 -18.94 -6.49
CA ASN A 105 -3.34 -18.38 -7.82
C ASN A 105 -2.52 -17.08 -7.75
N ALA A 106 -2.76 -16.23 -6.76
CA ALA A 106 -1.97 -15.03 -6.56
C ALA A 106 -0.53 -15.35 -6.22
N ALA A 107 -0.30 -16.21 -5.22
CA ALA A 107 1.02 -16.65 -4.81
C ALA A 107 1.82 -17.21 -6.00
N MET A 108 1.18 -18.06 -6.82
CA MET A 108 1.80 -18.61 -8.02
C MET A 108 2.16 -17.52 -9.03
N LYS A 109 1.21 -16.64 -9.36
CA LYS A 109 1.36 -15.62 -10.42
C LYS A 109 2.38 -14.54 -10.06
N CYS A 110 2.49 -14.16 -8.79
CA CYS A 110 3.46 -13.17 -8.34
C CYS A 110 4.79 -13.80 -7.89
N GLY A 111 4.92 -15.13 -7.90
CA GLY A 111 6.13 -15.81 -7.44
C GLY A 111 6.39 -15.63 -5.94
N ALA A 112 5.34 -15.69 -5.13
CA ALA A 112 5.47 -15.53 -3.70
C ALA A 112 6.24 -16.70 -3.07
N GLN A 113 7.15 -16.39 -2.14
CA GLN A 113 7.86 -17.36 -1.32
C GLN A 113 7.58 -17.19 0.19
N TYR A 114 6.97 -16.06 0.56
CA TYR A 114 6.69 -15.68 1.95
C TYR A 114 5.27 -15.12 2.07
N ILE A 115 4.64 -15.31 3.23
CA ILE A 115 3.30 -14.78 3.50
C ILE A 115 3.35 -13.89 4.75
N VAL A 116 2.74 -12.72 4.69
CA VAL A 116 2.51 -11.86 5.87
C VAL A 116 1.00 -11.73 6.08
N CYS A 117 0.53 -11.96 7.31
CA CYS A 117 -0.89 -11.88 7.64
C CYS A 117 -1.16 -11.34 9.05
N THR A 118 -2.42 -11.11 9.38
CA THR A 118 -2.86 -10.94 10.77
C THR A 118 -3.28 -12.28 11.38
N ALA A 119 -3.29 -12.37 12.71
CA ALA A 119 -3.60 -13.59 13.45
C ALA A 119 -4.97 -14.18 13.09
N GLU A 120 -5.96 -13.34 12.77
CA GLU A 120 -7.30 -13.77 12.38
C GLU A 120 -7.34 -14.56 11.07
N LEU A 121 -6.33 -14.39 10.21
CA LEU A 121 -6.25 -15.02 8.89
C LEU A 121 -5.32 -16.25 8.87
N LEU A 122 -4.64 -16.53 9.99
CA LEU A 122 -3.62 -17.57 10.06
C LEU A 122 -4.17 -18.97 9.73
N GLU A 123 -5.32 -19.33 10.31
CA GLU A 123 -5.91 -20.67 10.13
C GLU A 123 -6.31 -20.91 8.66
N ASP A 124 -6.94 -19.92 8.03
CA ASP A 124 -7.33 -19.97 6.62
C ASP A 124 -6.11 -20.08 5.70
N LEU A 125 -5.02 -19.37 6.02
CA LEU A 125 -3.79 -19.41 5.24
C LEU A 125 -3.02 -20.72 5.41
N LEU A 126 -3.00 -21.29 6.62
CA LEU A 126 -2.42 -22.62 6.84
C LEU A 126 -3.16 -23.69 6.06
N GLU A 127 -4.50 -23.59 5.97
CA GLU A 127 -5.29 -24.50 5.13
C GLU A 127 -5.09 -24.21 3.63
N ALA A 128 -5.02 -22.94 3.23
CA ALA A 128 -4.85 -22.55 1.84
C ALA A 128 -3.50 -22.99 1.28
N PHE A 129 -2.45 -22.96 2.09
CA PHE A 129 -1.09 -23.28 1.66
C PHE A 129 -0.58 -24.61 2.24
N ASP A 130 -1.48 -25.49 2.68
CA ASP A 130 -1.12 -26.83 3.17
C ASP A 130 -0.27 -27.61 2.15
N GLY A 131 0.75 -28.31 2.64
CA GLY A 131 1.75 -28.99 1.81
C GLY A 131 2.85 -28.10 1.22
N THR A 132 2.79 -26.78 1.40
CA THR A 132 3.90 -25.88 1.05
C THR A 132 4.80 -25.61 2.27
N LYS A 133 6.03 -25.16 2.01
CA LYS A 133 6.97 -24.72 3.07
C LYS A 133 7.06 -23.20 3.18
N MET A 134 6.14 -22.45 2.57
CA MET A 134 6.17 -20.98 2.59
C MET A 134 6.02 -20.48 4.04
N PRO A 135 7.01 -19.76 4.60
CA PRO A 135 6.93 -19.22 5.95
C PRO A 135 5.81 -18.18 6.05
N ILE A 136 5.11 -18.20 7.19
CA ILE A 136 4.01 -17.27 7.49
C ILE A 136 4.41 -16.37 8.65
N PHE A 137 4.52 -15.08 8.38
CA PHE A 137 4.81 -14.04 9.34
C PHE A 137 3.51 -13.40 9.82
N VAL A 138 3.23 -13.47 11.12
CA VAL A 138 1.92 -13.19 11.69
C VAL A 138 1.99 -11.97 12.61
N PHE A 139 1.14 -10.98 12.36
CA PHE A 139 0.86 -9.91 13.32
C PHE A 139 -0.30 -10.29 14.24
N GLY A 140 -0.13 -10.02 15.53
CA GLY A 140 -1.16 -10.24 16.56
C GLY A 140 -1.03 -11.59 17.26
N LYS A 141 -1.67 -11.68 18.42
CA LYS A 141 -1.64 -12.88 19.25
C LYS A 141 -2.43 -13.99 18.57
N HIS A 142 -1.76 -15.09 18.29
CA HIS A 142 -2.36 -16.27 17.67
C HIS A 142 -2.21 -17.50 18.59
N ILE A 143 -3.20 -18.37 18.56
CA ILE A 143 -3.17 -19.69 19.18
C ILE A 143 -3.75 -20.63 18.13
N LEU A 144 -2.96 -21.62 17.72
CA LEU A 144 -3.43 -22.62 16.76
C LEU A 144 -4.53 -23.49 17.37
N SER A 145 -5.48 -23.89 16.54
CA SER A 145 -6.54 -24.82 16.95
C SER A 145 -5.95 -26.10 17.55
N PRO A 146 -6.42 -26.56 18.73
CA PRO A 146 -5.88 -27.75 19.39
C PRO A 146 -6.13 -29.05 18.60
N HIS A 147 -7.03 -29.02 17.61
CA HIS A 147 -7.35 -30.16 16.76
C HIS A 147 -6.58 -30.16 15.44
N ARG A 148 -5.74 -29.14 15.17
CA ARG A 148 -4.95 -29.03 13.95
C ARG A 148 -3.68 -29.89 14.05
N SER A 149 -3.34 -30.59 12.95
CA SER A 149 -2.03 -31.23 12.79
C SER A 149 -0.92 -30.19 12.68
N GLN A 150 0.29 -30.54 13.14
CA GLN A 150 1.42 -29.60 13.11
C GLN A 150 1.61 -29.02 11.70
N PRO A 151 1.64 -27.68 11.54
CA PRO A 151 1.78 -27.05 10.24
C PRO A 151 3.14 -27.38 9.61
N THR A 152 3.15 -27.47 8.29
CA THR A 152 4.38 -27.72 7.51
C THR A 152 5.18 -26.43 7.31
N GLN A 153 4.51 -25.30 7.37
CA GLN A 153 5.06 -23.96 7.33
C GLN A 153 5.70 -23.59 8.67
N GLU A 154 6.79 -22.82 8.61
CA GLU A 154 7.27 -22.07 9.76
C GLU A 154 6.32 -20.90 10.03
N ILE A 155 5.94 -20.72 11.30
CA ILE A 155 5.08 -19.61 11.76
C ILE A 155 5.96 -18.68 12.59
N ILE A 156 6.06 -17.43 12.17
CA ILE A 156 6.89 -16.41 12.79
C ILE A 156 5.98 -15.36 13.44
N ASP A 157 6.08 -15.19 14.76
CA ASP A 157 5.37 -14.15 15.49
C ASP A 157 6.08 -12.80 15.32
N LEU A 158 5.56 -11.94 14.44
CA LEU A 158 6.14 -10.63 14.18
C LEU A 158 6.11 -9.71 15.39
N ASN A 159 5.17 -9.90 16.33
CA ASN A 159 5.09 -9.03 17.50
C ASN A 159 6.30 -9.24 18.41
N SER A 160 6.63 -10.50 18.72
CA SER A 160 7.78 -10.81 19.59
C SER A 160 9.12 -10.65 18.86
N GLU A 161 9.24 -11.13 17.63
CA GLU A 161 10.50 -11.09 16.88
C GLU A 161 10.93 -9.65 16.58
N MET A 162 9.99 -8.78 16.19
CA MET A 162 10.31 -7.37 15.94
C MET A 162 10.57 -6.58 17.23
N GLU A 163 10.05 -7.01 18.38
CA GLU A 163 10.31 -6.35 19.66
C GLU A 163 11.77 -6.51 20.08
N ILE A 164 12.35 -7.71 19.86
CA ILE A 164 13.75 -8.01 20.18
C ILE A 164 14.73 -7.68 19.04
N ALA A 165 14.24 -7.47 17.82
CA ALA A 165 15.08 -7.11 16.68
C ALA A 165 15.83 -5.78 16.94
N PRO A 166 17.15 -5.73 16.69
CA PRO A 166 17.94 -4.53 16.94
C PRO A 166 17.49 -3.36 16.05
N PHE A 167 17.79 -2.15 16.50
CA PHE A 167 17.66 -0.95 15.70
C PHE A 167 18.69 0.08 16.17
N ASP A 168 19.80 0.13 15.45
CA ASP A 168 20.91 1.05 15.64
C ASP A 168 21.41 1.55 14.28
N GLU A 169 22.33 2.51 14.30
CA GLU A 169 22.88 3.13 13.09
C GLU A 169 23.66 2.12 12.22
N GLU A 170 24.31 1.13 12.83
CA GLU A 170 25.08 0.09 12.12
C GLU A 170 24.16 -0.81 11.30
N LEU A 171 23.06 -1.30 11.89
CA LEU A 171 22.05 -2.08 11.19
C LEU A 171 21.43 -1.28 10.04
N VAL A 172 21.08 -0.01 10.31
CA VAL A 172 20.48 0.89 9.34
C VAL A 172 21.38 1.06 8.12
N GLU A 173 22.67 1.33 8.33
CA GLU A 173 23.61 1.48 7.22
C GLU A 173 23.86 0.14 6.53
N THR A 174 23.97 -0.96 7.27
CA THR A 174 24.17 -2.30 6.71
C THR A 174 23.04 -2.69 5.75
N LEU A 175 21.78 -2.57 6.17
CA LEU A 175 20.63 -2.91 5.33
C LEU A 175 20.45 -1.91 4.18
N SER A 176 20.70 -0.62 4.40
CA SER A 176 20.61 0.39 3.34
C SER A 176 21.70 0.19 2.28
N ALA A 177 22.93 -0.09 2.68
CA ALA A 177 24.05 -0.37 1.79
C ALA A 177 23.82 -1.67 1.01
N ARG A 178 23.34 -2.73 1.67
CA ARG A 178 22.90 -3.97 1.00
C ARG A 178 21.84 -3.69 -0.06
N SER A 179 20.82 -2.90 0.28
CA SER A 179 19.75 -2.53 -0.65
C SER A 179 20.31 -1.80 -1.88
N ARG A 180 21.16 -0.78 -1.67
CA ARG A 180 21.83 -0.05 -2.76
C ARG A 180 22.73 -0.93 -3.63
N ALA A 181 23.36 -1.96 -3.05
CA ALA A 181 24.26 -2.84 -3.77
C ALA A 181 23.54 -3.89 -4.62
N LEU A 182 22.31 -4.27 -4.25
CA LEU A 182 21.64 -5.44 -4.82
C LEU A 182 20.32 -5.12 -5.55
N VAL A 183 19.78 -3.92 -5.35
CA VAL A 183 18.51 -3.46 -5.92
C VAL A 183 18.76 -2.24 -6.80
N THR A 184 18.10 -2.23 -7.96
CA THR A 184 18.12 -1.14 -8.94
C THR A 184 16.74 -0.50 -9.05
N ILE A 185 16.65 0.66 -9.71
CA ILE A 185 15.34 1.32 -9.88
C ILE A 185 14.39 0.56 -10.82
N ASP A 186 14.94 -0.35 -11.63
CA ASP A 186 14.20 -1.22 -12.55
C ASP A 186 13.65 -2.48 -11.87
N ASP A 187 14.06 -2.75 -10.63
CA ASP A 187 13.54 -3.90 -9.89
C ASP A 187 12.09 -3.67 -9.44
N VAL A 188 11.34 -4.77 -9.43
CA VAL A 188 9.93 -4.78 -9.03
C VAL A 188 9.83 -4.46 -7.54
N LEU A 189 8.96 -3.50 -7.24
CA LEU A 189 8.64 -3.03 -5.89
C LEU A 189 7.25 -3.48 -5.44
N LEU A 190 6.28 -3.46 -6.37
CA LEU A 190 4.93 -3.93 -6.13
C LEU A 190 4.50 -4.87 -7.27
N ALA A 191 3.87 -5.98 -6.90
CA ALA A 191 3.46 -7.03 -7.83
C ALA A 191 1.95 -7.31 -7.78
N PRO A 192 1.07 -6.28 -7.87
CA PRO A 192 -0.37 -6.47 -7.65
C PRO A 192 -1.00 -7.31 -8.77
N LEU A 193 -2.12 -7.96 -8.46
CA LEU A 193 -2.94 -8.59 -9.48
C LEU A 193 -3.93 -7.58 -10.09
N SER A 194 -3.96 -7.51 -11.41
CA SER A 194 -5.04 -6.88 -12.18
C SER A 194 -6.11 -7.93 -12.49
N SER A 195 -7.38 -7.51 -12.50
CA SER A 195 -8.49 -8.37 -12.93
C SER A 195 -8.46 -8.70 -14.42
N GLY A 196 -7.63 -8.01 -15.21
CA GLY A 196 -7.49 -8.21 -16.66
C GLY A 196 -8.74 -7.76 -17.44
N THR A 197 -8.54 -7.21 -18.65
CA THR A 197 -9.66 -6.84 -19.55
C THR A 197 -10.25 -8.03 -20.31
N LEU A 198 -9.64 -9.22 -20.20
CA LEU A 198 -9.92 -10.40 -21.03
C LEU A 198 -10.04 -11.73 -20.23
N GLY A 199 -10.20 -11.70 -18.90
CA GLY A 199 -10.39 -12.92 -18.09
C GLY A 199 -9.43 -13.01 -16.90
N GLU A 200 -8.64 -14.10 -16.82
CA GLU A 200 -7.81 -14.47 -15.68
C GLU A 200 -6.91 -13.33 -15.12
N PRO A 201 -6.84 -13.16 -13.77
CA PRO A 201 -6.01 -12.13 -13.16
C PRO A 201 -4.54 -12.22 -13.56
N LYS A 202 -3.84 -11.09 -13.72
CA LYS A 202 -2.42 -11.03 -14.11
C LYS A 202 -1.61 -10.22 -13.12
N CYS A 203 -0.39 -10.69 -12.82
CA CYS A 203 0.55 -9.93 -12.01
C CYS A 203 1.12 -8.76 -12.83
N VAL A 204 0.88 -7.54 -12.36
CA VAL A 204 1.47 -6.32 -12.89
C VAL A 204 2.77 -6.08 -12.16
N GLN A 205 3.86 -5.83 -12.87
CA GLN A 205 5.16 -5.56 -12.27
C GLN A 205 5.40 -4.05 -12.23
N LEU A 206 5.38 -3.47 -11.04
CA LEU A 206 5.60 -2.03 -10.82
C LEU A 206 6.95 -1.81 -10.15
N THR A 207 7.83 -1.08 -10.81
CA THR A 207 9.21 -0.86 -10.39
C THR A 207 9.37 0.36 -9.48
N HIS A 208 10.54 0.50 -8.85
CA HIS A 208 10.87 1.73 -8.13
C HIS A 208 10.81 2.97 -9.05
N GLU A 209 11.26 2.87 -10.30
CA GLU A 209 11.19 3.97 -11.26
C GLU A 209 9.74 4.38 -11.54
N ASN A 210 8.83 3.41 -11.72
CA ASN A 210 7.41 3.72 -11.93
C ASN A 210 6.84 4.51 -10.74
N PHE A 211 7.16 4.11 -9.51
CA PHE A 211 6.74 4.82 -8.29
C PHE A 211 7.39 6.20 -8.16
N ASN A 212 8.66 6.36 -8.56
CA ASN A 212 9.33 7.66 -8.58
C ASN A 212 8.64 8.64 -9.53
N ALA A 213 8.31 8.17 -10.74
CA ALA A 213 7.62 8.96 -11.76
C ALA A 213 6.19 9.33 -11.31
N ALA A 214 5.42 8.38 -10.79
CA ALA A 214 4.07 8.63 -10.29
C ALA A 214 4.08 9.61 -9.11
N THR A 215 4.95 9.40 -8.11
CA THR A 215 4.98 10.23 -6.90
C THR A 215 5.37 11.67 -7.19
N ILE A 216 6.30 11.92 -8.11
CA ILE A 216 6.69 13.30 -8.42
C ILE A 216 5.58 14.06 -9.15
N ALA A 217 4.79 13.36 -9.97
CA ALA A 217 3.64 13.92 -10.66
C ALA A 217 2.48 14.21 -9.69
N LEU A 218 2.32 13.39 -8.65
CA LEU A 218 1.21 13.48 -7.69
C LEU A 218 1.56 14.24 -6.39
N LYS A 219 2.81 14.71 -6.22
CA LYS A 219 3.26 15.36 -4.98
C LYS A 219 2.47 16.61 -4.57
N GLU A 220 1.77 17.26 -5.51
CA GLU A 220 0.93 18.43 -5.23
C GLU A 220 -0.46 18.05 -4.69
N LEU A 221 -0.80 16.76 -4.67
CA LEU A 221 -2.09 16.23 -4.20
C LEU A 221 -2.04 15.85 -2.71
N ILE A 222 -1.31 16.61 -1.90
CA ILE A 222 -1.22 16.38 -0.45
C ILE A 222 -2.48 16.88 0.27
N GLU A 223 -2.84 16.22 1.37
CA GLU A 223 -4.03 16.54 2.21
C GLU A 223 -5.40 16.18 1.60
N LEU A 224 -5.47 15.07 0.88
CA LEU A 224 -6.72 14.55 0.31
C LEU A 224 -7.37 13.49 1.20
N LEU A 225 -8.70 13.59 1.35
CA LEU A 225 -9.51 12.44 1.72
C LEU A 225 -9.83 11.61 0.45
N ASN A 226 -9.23 10.43 0.34
CA ASN A 226 -9.45 9.52 -0.79
C ASN A 226 -10.72 8.68 -0.56
N LEU A 227 -11.69 8.76 -1.46
CA LEU A 227 -12.98 8.07 -1.38
C LEU A 227 -13.32 7.36 -2.70
N VAL A 228 -13.97 6.20 -2.64
CA VAL A 228 -14.62 5.61 -3.82
C VAL A 228 -16.01 6.23 -4.02
N PRO A 229 -16.57 6.26 -5.25
CA PRO A 229 -17.86 6.90 -5.53
C PRO A 229 -19.02 6.39 -4.66
N THR A 230 -19.00 5.12 -4.27
CA THR A 230 -19.99 4.54 -3.37
C THR A 230 -19.98 5.17 -1.98
N ILE A 231 -18.79 5.52 -1.45
CA ILE A 231 -18.66 6.21 -0.16
C ILE A 231 -19.09 7.67 -0.29
N VAL A 232 -18.74 8.36 -1.39
CA VAL A 232 -19.21 9.73 -1.66
C VAL A 232 -20.74 9.78 -1.64
N ASN A 233 -21.39 8.84 -2.34
CA ASN A 233 -22.85 8.72 -2.35
C ASN A 233 -23.42 8.39 -0.96
N TYR A 234 -22.76 7.50 -0.21
CA TYR A 234 -23.20 7.15 1.14
C TYR A 234 -23.16 8.34 2.09
N LEU A 235 -22.05 9.08 2.12
CA LEU A 235 -21.91 10.30 2.94
C LEU A 235 -22.99 11.33 2.58
N THR A 236 -23.18 11.58 1.29
CA THR A 236 -24.17 12.55 0.78
C THR A 236 -25.59 12.19 1.22
N LYS A 237 -26.01 10.93 1.02
CA LYS A 237 -27.37 10.47 1.31
C LYS A 237 -27.67 10.30 2.79
N ASN A 238 -26.65 10.12 3.62
CA ASN A 238 -26.78 9.87 5.05
C ASN A 238 -26.22 11.03 5.89
N LYS A 239 -26.24 12.26 5.36
CA LYS A 239 -25.64 13.44 6.01
C LYS A 239 -26.05 13.62 7.47
N GLU A 240 -27.30 13.28 7.82
CA GLU A 240 -27.86 13.37 9.17
C GLU A 240 -27.06 12.54 10.19
N GLN A 241 -26.49 11.40 9.78
CA GLN A 241 -25.64 10.57 10.63
C GLN A 241 -24.31 11.26 10.98
N PHE A 242 -23.90 12.25 10.18
CA PHE A 242 -22.62 12.93 10.28
C PHE A 242 -22.70 14.35 10.84
N GLU A 243 -23.91 14.87 11.14
CA GLU A 243 -24.12 16.24 11.60
C GLU A 243 -23.40 16.56 12.93
N ASN A 244 -23.16 15.55 13.77
CA ASN A 244 -22.49 15.70 15.06
C ASN A 244 -20.95 15.61 14.96
N PHE A 245 -20.38 15.41 13.76
CA PHE A 245 -18.95 15.34 13.55
C PHE A 245 -18.42 16.65 12.95
N ASP A 246 -17.33 17.17 13.51
CA ASP A 246 -16.60 18.26 12.89
C ASP A 246 -15.77 17.71 11.71
N LEU A 247 -16.26 17.93 10.50
CA LEU A 247 -15.60 17.55 9.24
C LEU A 247 -14.83 18.72 8.62
N SER A 248 -14.75 19.87 9.29
CA SER A 248 -14.21 21.10 8.71
C SER A 248 -12.72 21.01 8.31
N SER A 249 -11.98 20.02 8.81
CA SER A 249 -10.60 19.73 8.40
C SER A 249 -10.50 19.12 7.00
N VAL A 250 -11.57 18.53 6.46
CA VAL A 250 -11.58 17.93 5.11
C VAL A 250 -11.77 19.02 4.07
N LYS A 251 -10.66 19.57 3.56
CA LYS A 251 -10.70 20.62 2.53
C LYS A 251 -10.70 20.10 1.11
N ALA A 252 -10.22 18.88 0.89
CA ALA A 252 -10.11 18.32 -0.44
C ALA A 252 -10.42 16.82 -0.43
N VAL A 253 -11.21 16.40 -1.41
CA VAL A 253 -11.62 15.01 -1.60
C VAL A 253 -11.12 14.55 -2.96
N LEU A 254 -10.57 13.36 -3.04
CA LEU A 254 -10.29 12.68 -4.30
C LEU A 254 -11.20 11.47 -4.45
N SER A 255 -11.81 11.33 -5.62
CA SER A 255 -12.55 10.13 -6.01
C SER A 255 -12.03 9.52 -7.30
N GLY A 256 -11.94 8.19 -7.31
CA GLY A 256 -11.41 7.41 -8.42
C GLY A 256 -11.89 5.97 -8.40
N SER A 257 -11.29 5.14 -9.26
CA SER A 257 -11.58 3.71 -9.45
C SER A 257 -12.94 3.36 -10.05
N ALA A 258 -13.93 4.25 -10.00
CA ALA A 258 -15.19 4.13 -10.73
C ALA A 258 -15.72 5.50 -11.16
N PRO A 259 -16.58 5.57 -12.19
CA PRO A 259 -17.16 6.83 -12.64
C PRO A 259 -18.03 7.50 -11.55
N ILE A 260 -17.93 8.82 -11.45
CA ILE A 260 -18.85 9.66 -10.66
C ILE A 260 -19.32 10.83 -11.54
N GLY A 261 -20.63 11.05 -11.60
CA GLY A 261 -21.21 12.07 -12.46
C GLY A 261 -21.18 13.46 -11.82
N LYS A 262 -21.29 14.49 -12.69
CA LYS A 262 -21.35 15.89 -12.29
C LYS A 262 -22.40 16.16 -11.21
N GLU A 263 -23.60 15.58 -11.37
CA GLU A 263 -24.72 15.77 -10.45
C GLU A 263 -24.39 15.29 -9.04
N GLN A 264 -23.77 14.11 -8.90
CA GLN A 264 -23.38 13.56 -7.60
C GLN A 264 -22.29 14.41 -6.93
N ILE A 265 -21.35 14.95 -7.73
CA ILE A 265 -20.31 15.84 -7.19
C ILE A 265 -20.93 17.14 -6.67
N VAL A 266 -21.84 17.76 -7.45
CA VAL A 266 -22.55 18.98 -7.05
C VAL A 266 -23.37 18.75 -5.78
N GLU A 267 -24.06 17.61 -5.68
CA GLU A 267 -24.81 17.23 -4.48
C GLU A 267 -23.89 17.09 -3.26
N PHE A 268 -22.79 16.35 -3.38
CA PHE A 268 -21.82 16.17 -2.30
C PHE A 268 -21.24 17.51 -1.81
N VAL A 269 -20.80 18.37 -2.71
CA VAL A 269 -20.23 19.69 -2.36
C VAL A 269 -21.27 20.62 -1.75
N SER A 270 -22.55 20.48 -2.14
CA SER A 270 -23.66 21.22 -1.53
C SER A 270 -23.93 20.77 -0.10
N VAL A 271 -23.80 19.46 0.18
CA VAL A 271 -23.91 18.92 1.54
C VAL A 271 -22.69 19.29 2.40
N TYR A 272 -21.49 19.32 1.81
CA TYR A 272 -20.23 19.59 2.49
C TYR A 272 -19.49 20.83 1.92
N PRO A 273 -20.00 22.05 2.12
CA PRO A 273 -19.48 23.28 1.49
C PRO A 273 -18.09 23.73 1.98
N HIS A 274 -17.57 23.08 3.03
CA HIS A 274 -16.20 23.28 3.52
C HIS A 274 -15.15 22.58 2.64
N VAL A 275 -15.55 21.59 1.83
CA VAL A 275 -14.72 20.95 0.81
C VAL A 275 -14.51 21.94 -0.34
N LYS A 276 -13.27 22.36 -0.55
CA LYS A 276 -12.86 23.35 -1.55
C LYS A 276 -12.37 22.74 -2.84
N HIS A 277 -11.93 21.48 -2.81
CA HIS A 277 -11.51 20.77 -4.00
C HIS A 277 -12.16 19.39 -4.06
N PHE A 278 -12.78 19.06 -5.20
CA PHE A 278 -13.23 17.71 -5.51
C PHE A 278 -12.46 17.22 -6.73
N VAL A 279 -11.51 16.32 -6.50
CA VAL A 279 -10.59 15.82 -7.50
C VAL A 279 -11.11 14.49 -8.02
N GLN A 280 -11.33 14.37 -9.32
CA GLN A 280 -11.49 13.07 -9.96
C GLN A 280 -10.15 12.60 -10.52
N GLY A 281 -9.87 11.31 -10.36
CA GLY A 281 -8.69 10.67 -10.91
C GLY A 281 -9.06 9.48 -11.78
N TYR A 282 -8.44 9.39 -12.95
CA TYR A 282 -8.43 8.17 -13.75
C TYR A 282 -7.04 7.56 -13.76
N GLY A 283 -7.00 6.24 -13.59
CA GLY A 283 -5.80 5.45 -13.63
C GLY A 283 -6.16 3.97 -13.66
N MET A 284 -5.11 3.17 -13.66
CA MET A 284 -5.18 1.72 -13.67
C MET A 284 -3.94 1.17 -12.98
N THR A 285 -4.00 -0.08 -12.55
CA THR A 285 -2.88 -0.73 -11.86
C THR A 285 -1.60 -0.66 -12.68
N GLU A 286 -1.70 -0.80 -14.00
CA GLU A 286 -0.60 -0.79 -14.98
C GLU A 286 0.11 0.56 -15.11
N VAL A 287 -0.47 1.66 -14.60
CA VAL A 287 0.14 2.99 -14.56
C VAL A 287 0.43 3.46 -13.12
N VAL A 288 0.57 2.51 -12.19
CA VAL A 288 0.82 2.71 -10.75
C VAL A 288 -0.38 3.28 -9.98
N CYS A 289 -0.91 4.43 -10.37
CA CYS A 289 -1.96 5.10 -9.61
C CYS A 289 -2.92 5.90 -10.50
N LEU A 290 -2.46 6.99 -11.09
CA LEU A 290 -3.26 7.93 -11.88
C LEU A 290 -2.49 8.31 -13.14
N SER A 291 -3.21 8.46 -14.25
CA SER A 291 -2.70 9.09 -15.49
C SER A 291 -3.39 10.42 -15.77
N HIS A 292 -4.63 10.59 -15.29
CA HIS A 292 -5.36 11.83 -15.38
C HIS A 292 -5.85 12.26 -14.00
N VAL A 293 -5.85 13.57 -13.77
CA VAL A 293 -6.36 14.16 -12.53
C VAL A 293 -7.06 15.48 -12.83
N THR A 294 -8.12 15.75 -12.08
CA THR A 294 -8.79 17.06 -12.11
C THR A 294 -7.82 18.13 -11.62
N PRO A 295 -7.54 19.19 -12.40
CA PRO A 295 -6.71 20.29 -11.94
C PRO A 295 -7.31 20.96 -10.70
N LEU A 296 -6.47 21.36 -9.74
CA LEU A 296 -6.94 22.14 -8.60
C LEU A 296 -7.39 23.51 -9.09
N MET A 297 -8.65 23.85 -8.83
CA MET A 297 -9.28 25.13 -9.15
C MET A 297 -9.81 25.79 -7.88
N ASP A 298 -9.94 27.12 -7.92
CA ASP A 298 -10.46 27.92 -6.80
C ASP A 298 -11.94 27.62 -6.48
N SER A 299 -12.72 27.23 -7.50
CA SER A 299 -14.14 26.90 -7.39
C SER A 299 -14.47 25.63 -8.15
N ILE A 300 -15.00 24.63 -7.43
CA ILE A 300 -15.41 23.34 -8.01
C ILE A 300 -16.54 23.52 -9.03
N LEU A 301 -17.51 24.39 -8.70
CA LEU A 301 -18.74 24.55 -9.48
C LEU A 301 -18.53 25.35 -10.77
N ASP A 302 -17.43 26.09 -10.86
CA ASP A 302 -17.06 26.86 -12.05
C ASP A 302 -16.23 26.04 -13.05
N ASP A 303 -15.86 24.79 -12.74
CA ASP A 303 -15.14 23.92 -13.68
C ASP A 303 -16.06 23.48 -14.83
N PRO A 304 -15.81 23.93 -16.08
CA PRO A 304 -16.61 23.51 -17.22
C PRO A 304 -16.49 22.01 -17.53
N ASN A 305 -15.46 21.34 -17.00
CA ASN A 305 -15.20 19.92 -17.19
C ASN A 305 -15.53 19.08 -15.95
N LEU A 306 -16.31 19.63 -15.00
CA LEU A 306 -16.76 18.89 -13.83
C LEU A 306 -17.47 17.59 -14.24
N GLY A 307 -17.04 16.45 -13.66
CA GLY A 307 -17.47 15.11 -14.06
C GLY A 307 -16.60 14.43 -15.12
N SER A 308 -15.56 15.10 -15.65
CA SER A 308 -14.52 14.46 -16.48
C SER A 308 -13.46 13.75 -15.62
N CYS A 309 -12.61 12.93 -16.24
CA CYS A 309 -11.45 12.33 -15.58
C CYS A 309 -10.26 13.29 -15.37
N GLY A 310 -10.41 14.56 -15.77
CA GLY A 310 -9.37 15.58 -15.65
C GLY A 310 -8.37 15.59 -16.80
N LYS A 311 -7.19 16.17 -16.54
CA LYS A 311 -6.10 16.32 -17.52
C LYS A 311 -4.99 15.31 -17.25
N LEU A 312 -4.24 14.96 -18.29
CA LEU A 312 -3.02 14.17 -18.17
C LEU A 312 -2.07 14.77 -17.12
N ILE A 313 -1.54 13.92 -16.26
CA ILE A 313 -0.50 14.33 -15.31
C ILE A 313 0.84 14.50 -16.05
N PRO A 314 1.76 15.35 -15.54
CA PRO A 314 3.05 15.57 -16.18
C PRO A 314 3.81 14.26 -16.43
N GLY A 315 4.35 14.10 -17.65
CA GLY A 315 5.12 12.91 -18.05
C GLY A 315 4.30 11.83 -18.77
N PHE A 316 2.98 11.99 -18.87
CA PHE A 316 2.11 11.10 -19.64
C PHE A 316 1.72 11.70 -20.99
N GLU A 317 1.59 10.85 -21.99
CA GLU A 317 1.01 11.14 -23.30
C GLU A 317 -0.17 10.19 -23.53
N ALA A 318 -1.24 10.66 -24.18
CA ALA A 318 -2.38 9.83 -24.55
C ALA A 318 -2.91 10.23 -25.93
N MET A 319 -3.52 9.25 -26.61
CA MET A 319 -4.14 9.39 -27.92
C MET A 319 -5.48 8.64 -27.90
N VAL A 320 -6.44 9.15 -28.67
CA VAL A 320 -7.77 8.55 -28.89
C VAL A 320 -7.92 8.21 -30.36
#